data_AF-A0A8T0U898-F1
#
_entry.id   AF-A0A8T0U898-F1
#
_cell.length_a   1.000
_cell.length_b   1.000
_cell.length_c   1.000
_cell.angle_alpha   90.00
_cell.angle_beta   90.00
_cell.angle_gamma   90.00
#
_symmetry.space_group_name_H-M   'P 1'
#
loop_
_entity.id
_entity.type
_entity.pdbx_description
1 polymer ?
#
loop_
_entity_poly.entity_id
_entity_poly.type
_entity_poly.pdbx_seq_one_letter_code
_entity_poly.pdbx_strand_id
1 'polypeptide(L)'
;MIVPQPAQKWHGPSPSSTLDVSTRILELMAESVNWLIQWHKSGYSDPGNSAGFSGGGSSRAPSAASVEDASRMGNLAANMFIKLAEALRKTSLVRREEVRCQSVFELGRAFNLAAAGDLDLGPAGCLACFNLVIFAMVDDLTEKTLEYSRREGAERETRSMEGTLAAAAELLGDVFVLLLPTLAQAPGFRTFWLGVLRRMDTCVKCDLAAGGGAGVMQELVPRMLKRMIMEMKAKEVLVPREGDELWEITHIQIQWIAPAVKDELFPDCLSS
;
A
#
# COMPACT_ATOMS: atom_id res chain seq x y z
N MET A 1 -35.76 -55.30 -31.99
CA MET A 1 -35.12 -54.89 -30.72
C MET A 1 -34.05 -53.86 -31.06
N ILE A 2 -34.32 -52.58 -30.79
CA ILE A 2 -33.37 -51.49 -31.00
C ILE A 2 -32.75 -51.19 -29.64
N VAL A 3 -31.44 -51.41 -29.51
CA VAL A 3 -30.67 -51.07 -28.30
C VAL A 3 -30.40 -49.57 -28.33
N PRO A 4 -30.75 -48.78 -27.29
CA PRO A 4 -30.42 -47.36 -27.26
C PRO A 4 -28.94 -47.18 -26.87
N GLN A 5 -28.21 -46.36 -27.63
CA GLN A 5 -26.88 -45.90 -27.27
C GLN A 5 -26.93 -44.97 -26.04
N PRO A 6 -25.93 -45.00 -25.15
CA PRO A 6 -25.87 -44.08 -24.02
C PRO A 6 -25.54 -42.66 -24.50
N ALA A 7 -26.29 -41.68 -23.98
CA ALA A 7 -26.07 -40.27 -24.25
C ALA A 7 -24.64 -39.85 -23.87
N GLN A 8 -23.91 -39.29 -24.83
CA GLN A 8 -22.66 -38.59 -24.57
C GLN A 8 -22.95 -37.40 -23.66
N LYS A 9 -22.46 -37.46 -22.41
CA LYS A 9 -22.41 -36.29 -21.53
C LYS A 9 -21.50 -35.24 -22.18
N TRP A 10 -22.12 -34.13 -22.60
CA TRP A 10 -21.40 -32.91 -22.92
C TRP A 10 -20.63 -32.45 -21.67
N HIS A 11 -19.30 -32.57 -21.71
CA HIS A 11 -18.43 -31.86 -20.78
C HIS A 11 -18.27 -30.44 -21.31
N GLY A 12 -19.20 -29.55 -20.94
CA GLY A 12 -18.96 -28.11 -21.05
C GLY A 12 -17.70 -27.72 -20.25
N PRO A 13 -17.08 -26.56 -20.53
CA PRO A 13 -15.94 -26.08 -19.76
C PRO A 13 -16.33 -26.08 -18.28
N SER A 14 -15.54 -26.77 -17.46
CA SER A 14 -15.70 -26.79 -16.01
C SER A 14 -15.85 -25.36 -15.51
N PRO A 15 -16.83 -25.06 -14.64
CA PRO A 15 -16.95 -23.72 -14.08
C PRO A 15 -15.63 -23.39 -13.39
N SER A 16 -14.96 -22.33 -13.84
CA SER A 16 -13.77 -21.79 -13.17
C SER A 16 -14.05 -21.75 -11.67
N SER A 17 -13.12 -22.24 -10.85
CA SER A 17 -13.38 -22.33 -9.42
C SER A 17 -13.69 -20.92 -8.87
N THR A 18 -14.52 -20.81 -7.84
CA THR A 18 -14.85 -19.51 -7.24
C THR A 18 -13.61 -18.76 -6.75
N LEU A 19 -12.52 -19.49 -6.47
CA LEU A 19 -11.20 -18.96 -6.22
C LEU A 19 -10.64 -18.26 -7.46
N ASP A 20 -10.57 -18.97 -8.60
CA ASP A 20 -10.01 -18.44 -9.85
C ASP A 20 -10.72 -17.17 -10.29
N VAL A 21 -12.05 -17.13 -10.12
CA VAL A 21 -12.84 -15.93 -10.40
C VAL A 21 -12.45 -14.78 -9.46
N SER A 22 -12.29 -15.06 -8.17
CA SER A 22 -11.92 -14.04 -7.17
C SER A 22 -10.51 -13.49 -7.43
N THR A 23 -9.54 -14.37 -7.68
CA THR A 23 -8.17 -14.01 -8.06
C THR A 23 -8.17 -13.16 -9.32
N ARG A 24 -8.91 -13.57 -10.35
CA ARG A 24 -8.99 -12.81 -11.60
C ARG A 24 -9.61 -11.42 -11.43
N ILE A 25 -10.61 -11.28 -10.55
CA ILE A 25 -11.19 -9.97 -10.23
C ILE A 25 -10.14 -9.07 -9.59
N LEU A 26 -9.35 -9.58 -8.62
CA LEU A 26 -8.31 -8.79 -7.96
C LEU A 26 -7.20 -8.36 -8.93
N GLU A 27 -6.78 -9.25 -9.83
CA GLU A 27 -5.84 -8.92 -10.90
C GLU A 27 -6.36 -7.79 -11.80
N LEU A 28 -7.63 -7.90 -12.24
CA LEU A 28 -8.27 -6.89 -13.08
C LEU A 28 -8.43 -5.55 -12.35
N MET A 29 -8.70 -5.59 -11.05
CA MET A 29 -8.74 -4.40 -10.20
C MET A 29 -7.37 -3.70 -10.22
N ALA A 30 -6.28 -4.39 -9.94
CA ALA A 30 -4.95 -3.78 -10.01
C ALA A 30 -4.58 -3.31 -11.42
N GLU A 31 -4.92 -4.08 -12.46
CA GLU A 31 -4.68 -3.70 -13.86
C GLU A 31 -5.43 -2.44 -14.27
N SER A 32 -6.57 -2.15 -13.63
CA SER A 32 -7.35 -0.95 -13.92
C SER A 32 -6.61 0.36 -13.66
N VAL A 33 -5.55 0.32 -12.84
CA VAL A 33 -4.64 1.46 -12.63
C VAL A 33 -4.02 1.92 -13.95
N ASN A 34 -3.74 1.02 -14.91
CA ASN A 34 -3.21 1.40 -16.21
C ASN A 34 -4.19 2.29 -17.00
N TRP A 35 -5.49 1.98 -16.93
CA TRP A 35 -6.52 2.81 -17.56
C TRP A 35 -6.63 4.16 -16.88
N LEU A 36 -6.51 4.20 -15.56
CA LEU A 36 -6.50 5.44 -14.79
C LEU A 36 -5.31 6.33 -15.14
N ILE A 37 -4.12 5.74 -15.30
CA ILE A 37 -2.90 6.42 -15.75
C ILE A 37 -3.08 6.97 -17.16
N GLN A 38 -3.59 6.16 -18.10
CA GLN A 38 -3.83 6.60 -19.47
C GLN A 38 -4.83 7.75 -19.51
N TRP A 39 -5.90 7.64 -18.73
CA TRP A 39 -6.90 8.69 -18.62
C TRP A 39 -6.31 9.99 -18.06
N HIS A 40 -5.52 9.90 -16.99
CA HIS A 40 -4.79 11.03 -16.41
C HIS A 40 -3.86 11.70 -17.44
N LYS A 41 -3.08 10.92 -18.19
CA LYS A 41 -2.15 11.41 -19.22
C LYS A 41 -2.85 12.00 -20.44
N SER A 42 -4.02 11.48 -20.80
CA SER A 42 -4.74 11.89 -22.00
C SER A 42 -5.38 13.28 -21.89
N GLY A 43 -5.51 13.83 -20.68
CA GLY A 43 -6.15 15.12 -20.42
C GLY A 43 -7.58 15.12 -20.94
N TYR A 44 -8.55 14.70 -20.12
CA TYR A 44 -9.97 14.65 -20.50
C TYR A 44 -10.37 15.93 -21.25
N SER A 45 -10.58 15.79 -22.56
CA SER A 45 -11.12 16.86 -23.39
C SER A 45 -12.63 16.66 -23.37
N ASP A 46 -13.35 17.50 -22.60
CA ASP A 46 -14.81 17.47 -22.62
C ASP A 46 -15.29 17.71 -24.06
N PRO A 47 -15.99 16.75 -24.71
CA PRO A 47 -16.55 16.96 -26.03
C PRO A 47 -17.69 18.00 -26.04
N GLY A 48 -18.15 18.45 -24.86
CA GLY A 48 -19.33 19.30 -24.70
C GLY A 48 -19.10 20.81 -24.70
N ASN A 49 -17.88 21.33 -24.53
CA ASN A 49 -17.67 22.78 -24.39
C ASN A 49 -17.28 23.48 -25.70
N SER A 50 -18.05 23.25 -26.77
CA SER A 50 -18.01 24.05 -27.99
C SER A 50 -19.10 25.13 -27.95
N ALA A 51 -19.02 26.06 -27.00
CA ALA A 51 -19.81 27.29 -27.00
C ALA A 51 -18.88 28.48 -27.26
N GLY A 52 -18.67 28.73 -28.55
CA GLY A 52 -18.25 29.98 -29.22
C GLY A 52 -17.34 30.97 -28.49
N PHE A 53 -16.11 31.14 -29.03
CA PHE A 53 -15.58 32.48 -29.18
C PHE A 53 -14.64 32.57 -30.39
N SER A 54 -15.00 33.42 -31.33
CA SER A 54 -14.25 33.76 -32.53
C SER A 54 -13.11 34.73 -32.19
N GLY A 55 -11.91 34.47 -32.72
CA GLY A 55 -10.98 35.53 -33.13
C GLY A 55 -9.68 35.68 -32.35
N GLY A 56 -8.56 35.66 -33.09
CA GLY A 56 -7.33 36.38 -32.77
C GLY A 56 -6.22 35.55 -32.11
N GLY A 57 -5.18 35.23 -32.87
CA GLY A 57 -4.03 34.47 -32.39
C GLY A 57 -3.09 35.24 -31.45
N SER A 58 -2.44 34.52 -30.55
CA SER A 58 -1.05 34.72 -30.12
C SER A 58 -0.62 33.53 -29.24
N SER A 59 0.67 33.25 -29.23
CA SER A 59 1.41 32.27 -28.42
C SER A 59 0.65 31.68 -27.22
N ARG A 60 0.31 30.38 -27.29
CA ARG A 60 -0.34 29.63 -26.21
C ARG A 60 0.61 29.45 -25.02
N ALA A 61 0.62 30.40 -24.10
CA ALA A 61 0.77 30.05 -22.69
C ALA A 61 -0.46 29.22 -22.28
N PRO A 62 -0.33 28.19 -21.44
CA PRO A 62 -1.49 27.50 -20.90
C PRO A 62 -2.36 28.53 -20.17
N SER A 63 -3.59 28.72 -20.63
CA SER A 63 -4.55 29.62 -20.00
C SER A 63 -4.85 29.11 -18.58
N ALA A 64 -5.06 30.00 -17.61
CA ALA A 64 -5.30 29.64 -16.20
C ALA A 64 -6.38 28.55 -16.02
N ALA A 65 -7.42 28.57 -16.86
CA ALA A 65 -8.45 27.54 -16.91
C ALA A 65 -7.90 26.13 -17.22
N SER A 66 -6.92 26.00 -18.13
CA SER A 66 -6.30 24.71 -18.47
C SER A 66 -5.44 24.13 -17.35
N VAL A 67 -4.86 24.98 -16.51
CA VAL A 67 -4.05 24.57 -15.35
C VAL A 67 -4.96 24.13 -14.19
N GLU A 68 -6.07 24.84 -13.97
CA GLU A 68 -7.09 24.46 -12.99
C GLU A 68 -7.78 23.15 -13.35
N ASP A 69 -8.12 22.92 -14.63
CA ASP A 69 -8.73 21.67 -15.08
C ASP A 69 -7.76 20.49 -15.00
N ALA A 70 -6.47 20.68 -15.31
CA ALA A 70 -5.44 19.65 -15.13
C ALA A 70 -5.25 19.29 -13.65
N SER A 71 -5.26 20.28 -12.75
CA SER A 71 -5.19 20.06 -11.30
C SER A 71 -6.41 19.31 -10.76
N ARG A 72 -7.62 19.67 -11.21
CA ARG A 72 -8.86 18.95 -10.86
C ARG A 72 -8.83 17.50 -11.36
N MET A 73 -8.30 17.27 -12.55
CA MET A 73 -8.14 15.95 -13.14
C MET A 73 -7.15 15.07 -12.37
N GLY A 74 -5.99 15.62 -12.01
CA GLY A 74 -5.01 14.93 -11.15
C GLY A 74 -5.60 14.54 -9.80
N ASN A 75 -6.31 15.47 -9.16
CA ASN A 75 -7.03 15.19 -7.92
C ASN A 75 -8.08 14.09 -8.08
N LEU A 76 -8.84 14.07 -9.18
CA LEU A 76 -9.84 13.03 -9.44
C LEU A 76 -9.19 11.66 -9.67
N ALA A 77 -8.11 11.59 -10.44
CA ALA A 77 -7.38 10.35 -10.69
C ALA A 77 -6.79 9.78 -9.39
N ALA A 78 -6.16 10.61 -8.56
CA ALA A 78 -5.66 10.20 -7.25
C ALA A 78 -6.79 9.68 -6.34
N ASN A 79 -7.95 10.35 -6.33
CA ASN A 79 -9.12 9.89 -5.56
C ASN A 79 -9.65 8.53 -6.03
N MET A 80 -9.72 8.31 -7.35
CA MET A 80 -10.15 7.02 -7.91
C MET A 80 -9.17 5.91 -7.58
N PHE A 81 -7.86 6.20 -7.63
CA PHE A 81 -6.84 5.26 -7.18
C PHE A 81 -7.01 4.89 -5.71
N ILE A 82 -7.22 5.87 -4.83
CA ILE A 82 -7.48 5.62 -3.40
C ILE A 82 -8.71 4.73 -3.22
N LYS A 83 -9.80 4.96 -3.96
CA LYS A 83 -11.02 4.15 -3.87
C LYS A 83 -10.80 2.70 -4.31
N LEU A 84 -10.01 2.49 -5.36
CA LEU A 84 -9.59 1.15 -5.79
C LEU A 84 -8.74 0.46 -4.72
N ALA A 85 -7.76 1.18 -4.18
CA ALA A 85 -6.87 0.70 -3.14
C ALA A 85 -7.64 0.35 -1.85
N GLU A 86 -8.63 1.16 -1.46
CA GLU A 86 -9.55 0.87 -0.35
C GLU A 86 -10.35 -0.43 -0.59
N ALA A 87 -10.76 -0.73 -1.82
CA ALA A 87 -11.50 -1.95 -2.15
C ALA A 87 -10.62 -3.20 -2.03
N LEU A 88 -9.36 -3.13 -2.50
CA LEU A 88 -8.36 -4.18 -2.28
C LEU A 88 -8.06 -4.36 -0.79
N ARG A 89 -7.91 -3.26 -0.04
CA ARG A 89 -7.73 -3.32 1.43
C ARG A 89 -8.92 -3.96 2.14
N LYS A 90 -10.15 -3.64 1.78
CA LYS A 90 -11.33 -4.32 2.36
C LYS A 90 -11.34 -5.82 2.05
N THR A 91 -10.87 -6.20 0.86
CA THR A 91 -10.77 -7.61 0.47
C THR A 91 -9.65 -8.35 1.20
N SER A 92 -8.64 -7.65 1.73
CA SER A 92 -7.63 -8.25 2.62
C SER A 92 -8.16 -8.57 4.02
N LEU A 93 -9.47 -8.50 4.27
CA LEU A 93 -10.10 -8.93 5.54
C LEU A 93 -11.08 -10.10 5.36
N VAL A 94 -11.18 -10.66 4.16
CA VAL A 94 -12.06 -11.81 3.92
C VAL A 94 -11.55 -13.05 4.64
N ARG A 95 -12.47 -13.96 4.95
CA ARG A 95 -12.15 -15.22 5.66
C ARG A 95 -11.21 -16.12 4.87
N ARG A 96 -11.29 -16.09 3.54
CA ARG A 96 -10.54 -16.98 2.66
C ARG A 96 -9.11 -16.48 2.51
N GLU A 97 -8.16 -17.21 3.07
CA GLU A 97 -6.74 -16.85 3.13
C GLU A 97 -6.14 -16.54 1.76
N GLU A 98 -6.39 -17.37 0.75
CA GLU A 98 -5.79 -17.20 -0.56
C GLU A 98 -6.23 -15.89 -1.23
N VAL A 99 -7.52 -15.54 -1.10
CA VAL A 99 -8.07 -14.28 -1.62
C VAL A 99 -7.55 -13.10 -0.82
N ARG A 100 -7.41 -13.27 0.50
CA ARG A 100 -6.89 -12.24 1.41
C ARG A 100 -5.44 -11.88 1.06
N CYS A 101 -4.58 -12.88 0.91
CA CYS A 101 -3.17 -12.73 0.54
C CYS A 101 -3.02 -12.17 -0.89
N GLN A 102 -3.81 -12.67 -1.85
CA GLN A 102 -3.82 -12.13 -3.20
C GLN A 102 -4.18 -10.64 -3.20
N SER A 103 -5.13 -10.22 -2.36
CA SER A 103 -5.55 -8.82 -2.29
C SER A 103 -4.43 -7.89 -1.80
N VAL A 104 -3.62 -8.33 -0.82
CA VAL A 104 -2.43 -7.59 -0.36
C VAL A 104 -1.41 -7.48 -1.50
N PHE A 105 -1.16 -8.59 -2.20
CA PHE A 105 -0.24 -8.62 -3.35
C PHE A 105 -0.69 -7.68 -4.48
N GLU A 106 -1.95 -7.76 -4.90
CA GLU A 106 -2.51 -6.90 -5.95
C GLU A 106 -2.56 -5.43 -5.54
N LEU A 107 -2.72 -5.13 -4.25
CA LEU A 107 -2.58 -3.76 -3.77
C LEU A 107 -1.15 -3.24 -3.96
N GLY A 108 -0.13 -4.04 -3.61
CA GLY A 108 1.26 -3.69 -3.89
C GLY A 108 1.53 -3.50 -5.37
N ARG A 109 0.98 -4.37 -6.22
CA ARG A 109 1.05 -4.22 -7.67
C ARG A 109 0.39 -2.92 -8.14
N ALA A 110 -0.77 -2.56 -7.60
CA ALA A 110 -1.46 -1.31 -7.92
C ALA A 110 -0.62 -0.07 -7.60
N PHE A 111 0.05 -0.04 -6.44
CA PHE A 111 0.99 1.05 -6.09
C PHE A 111 2.19 1.11 -7.04
N ASN A 112 2.77 -0.04 -7.40
CA ASN A 112 3.87 -0.09 -8.37
C ASN A 112 3.45 0.43 -9.75
N LEU A 113 2.26 0.04 -10.22
CA LEU A 113 1.70 0.55 -11.48
C LEU A 113 1.49 2.06 -11.41
N ALA A 114 0.90 2.58 -10.33
CA ALA A 114 0.68 4.02 -10.15
C ALA A 114 2.00 4.80 -10.16
N ALA A 115 3.02 4.32 -9.44
CA ALA A 115 4.34 4.95 -9.40
C ALA A 115 5.07 4.90 -10.75
N ALA A 116 5.10 3.74 -11.42
CA ALA A 116 5.74 3.58 -12.73
C ALA A 116 4.98 4.32 -13.85
N GLY A 117 3.68 4.53 -13.65
CA GLY A 117 2.80 5.24 -14.55
C GLY A 117 2.83 6.75 -14.42
N ASP A 118 3.60 7.31 -13.48
CA ASP A 118 3.60 8.73 -13.13
C ASP A 118 2.19 9.24 -12.76
N LEU A 119 1.42 8.43 -12.04
CA LEU A 119 0.17 8.90 -11.45
C LEU A 119 0.53 9.82 -10.28
N ASP A 120 0.42 11.13 -10.50
CA ASP A 120 0.78 12.12 -9.50
C ASP A 120 -0.24 12.14 -8.35
N LEU A 121 0.11 11.49 -7.24
CA LEU A 121 -0.66 11.53 -6.00
C LEU A 121 -0.36 12.80 -5.18
N GLY A 122 0.78 13.46 -5.43
CA GLY A 122 1.33 14.51 -4.59
C GLY A 122 1.58 14.09 -3.12
N PRO A 123 2.21 14.96 -2.30
CA PRO A 123 2.52 14.64 -0.90
C PRO A 123 1.27 14.33 -0.07
N ALA A 124 0.19 15.11 -0.25
CA ALA A 124 -1.06 14.91 0.48
C ALA A 124 -1.78 13.61 0.08
N GLY A 125 -1.80 13.26 -1.21
CA GLY A 125 -2.42 12.02 -1.67
C GLY A 125 -1.63 10.78 -1.25
N CYS A 126 -0.30 10.84 -1.22
CA CYS A 126 0.51 9.77 -0.63
C CYS A 126 0.17 9.55 0.85
N LEU A 127 0.09 10.62 1.65
CA LEU A 127 -0.33 10.52 3.06
C LEU A 127 -1.76 9.96 3.21
N ALA A 128 -2.69 10.38 2.34
CA ALA A 128 -4.06 9.86 2.33
C ALA A 128 -4.10 8.35 1.98
N CYS A 129 -3.31 7.91 1.00
CA CYS A 129 -3.17 6.48 0.68
C CYS A 129 -2.72 5.68 1.89
N PHE A 130 -1.72 6.17 2.62
CA PHE A 130 -1.29 5.50 3.84
C PHE A 130 -2.39 5.44 4.88
N ASN A 131 -3.00 6.58 5.22
CA ASN A 131 -3.98 6.65 6.31
C ASN A 131 -5.24 5.83 6.01
N LEU A 132 -5.78 5.90 4.78
CA LEU A 132 -7.05 5.27 4.42
C LEU A 132 -6.88 3.80 4.02
N VAL A 133 -5.71 3.43 3.52
CA VAL A 133 -5.45 2.11 2.94
C VAL A 133 -4.40 1.35 3.75
N ILE A 134 -3.13 1.75 3.71
CA ILE A 134 -2.03 0.92 4.25
C ILE A 134 -2.11 0.77 5.77
N PHE A 135 -2.16 1.89 6.49
CA PHE A 135 -2.28 1.91 7.95
C PHE A 135 -3.55 1.23 8.41
N ALA A 136 -4.67 1.55 7.78
CA ALA A 136 -5.94 0.97 8.13
C ALA A 136 -6.00 -0.54 7.82
N MET A 137 -5.26 -1.04 6.83
CA MET A 137 -5.08 -2.48 6.60
C MET A 137 -4.33 -3.15 7.74
N VAL A 138 -3.16 -2.61 8.10
CA VAL A 138 -2.30 -3.17 9.13
C VAL A 138 -3.00 -3.15 10.48
N ASP A 139 -3.70 -2.05 10.80
CA ASP A 139 -4.47 -1.90 12.04
C ASP A 139 -5.59 -2.96 12.12
N ASP A 140 -6.40 -3.10 11.08
CA ASP A 140 -7.50 -4.10 11.04
C ASP A 140 -6.97 -5.54 11.10
N LEU A 141 -5.90 -5.85 10.37
CA LEU A 141 -5.28 -7.19 10.39
C LEU A 141 -4.68 -7.52 11.75
N THR A 142 -4.06 -6.55 12.41
CA THR A 142 -3.53 -6.69 13.77
C THR A 142 -4.68 -6.98 14.73
N GLU A 143 -5.76 -6.19 14.68
CA GLU A 143 -6.94 -6.40 15.53
C GLU A 143 -7.53 -7.79 15.31
N LYS A 144 -7.71 -8.21 14.05
CA LYS A 144 -8.24 -9.53 13.71
C LYS A 144 -7.35 -10.67 14.18
N THR A 145 -6.04 -10.53 14.06
CA THR A 145 -5.08 -11.53 14.54
C THR A 145 -5.18 -11.71 16.05
N LEU A 146 -5.23 -10.60 16.81
CA LEU A 146 -5.43 -10.63 18.26
C LEU A 146 -6.81 -11.16 18.66
N GLU A 147 -7.84 -10.90 17.86
CA GLU A 147 -9.18 -11.43 18.09
C GLU A 147 -9.18 -12.96 17.99
N TYR A 148 -8.52 -13.53 16.97
CA TYR A 148 -8.41 -14.98 16.80
C TYR A 148 -7.52 -15.63 17.85
N SER A 149 -6.42 -15.00 18.26
CA SER A 149 -5.51 -15.59 19.26
C SER A 149 -6.15 -15.79 20.63
N ARG A 150 -7.20 -15.02 20.96
CA ARG A 150 -7.96 -15.16 22.21
C ARG A 150 -9.07 -16.21 22.15
N ARG A 151 -9.37 -16.76 20.98
CA ARG A 151 -10.44 -17.76 20.80
C ARG A 151 -9.87 -19.16 20.94
N GLU A 152 -10.49 -19.98 21.79
CA GLU A 152 -10.13 -21.38 21.92
C GLU A 152 -10.30 -22.12 20.58
N GLY A 153 -9.29 -22.91 20.20
CA GLY A 153 -9.29 -23.72 18.97
C GLY A 153 -9.05 -22.95 17.66
N ALA A 154 -8.74 -21.66 17.70
CA ALA A 154 -8.53 -20.83 16.50
C ALA A 154 -7.07 -20.71 16.04
N GLU A 155 -6.18 -21.63 16.45
CA GLU A 155 -4.74 -21.56 16.16
C GLU A 155 -4.41 -21.54 14.66
N ARG A 156 -5.23 -22.18 13.83
CA ARG A 156 -5.04 -22.17 12.37
C ARG A 156 -5.41 -20.82 11.79
N GLU A 157 -6.53 -20.26 12.21
CA GLU A 157 -7.01 -18.94 11.81
C GLU A 157 -6.04 -17.85 12.27
N THR A 158 -5.53 -17.94 13.50
CA THR A 158 -4.50 -17.02 14.02
C THR A 158 -3.27 -17.03 13.11
N ARG A 159 -2.68 -18.21 12.82
CA ARG A 159 -1.51 -18.32 11.92
C ARG A 159 -1.79 -17.82 10.50
N SER A 160 -2.96 -18.13 9.96
CA SER A 160 -3.41 -17.63 8.66
C SER A 160 -3.45 -16.10 8.62
N MET A 161 -3.99 -15.48 9.68
CA MET A 161 -4.06 -14.03 9.82
C MET A 161 -2.68 -13.40 10.05
N GLU A 162 -1.83 -14.03 10.85
CA GLU A 162 -0.43 -13.61 11.06
C GLU A 162 0.33 -13.56 9.73
N GLY A 163 0.19 -14.57 8.87
CA GLY A 163 0.82 -14.58 7.55
C GLY A 163 0.36 -13.41 6.66
N THR A 164 -0.92 -13.07 6.71
CA THR A 164 -1.45 -11.90 5.99
C THR A 164 -0.99 -10.58 6.60
N LEU A 165 -0.95 -10.48 7.93
CA LEU A 165 -0.43 -9.30 8.63
C LEU A 165 1.05 -9.08 8.29
N ALA A 166 1.85 -10.15 8.21
CA ALA A 166 3.23 -10.09 7.76
C ALA A 166 3.34 -9.54 6.32
N ALA A 167 2.54 -10.06 5.39
CA ALA A 167 2.49 -9.53 4.02
C ALA A 167 2.08 -8.04 3.97
N ALA A 168 1.15 -7.62 4.82
CA ALA A 168 0.72 -6.21 4.89
C ALA A 168 1.79 -5.30 5.52
N ALA A 169 2.53 -5.79 6.52
CA ALA A 169 3.64 -5.06 7.13
C ALA A 169 4.83 -4.91 6.16
N GLU A 170 5.12 -5.94 5.36
CA GLU A 170 6.09 -5.85 4.27
C GLU A 170 5.65 -4.84 3.21
N LEU A 171 4.37 -4.92 2.78
CA LEU A 171 3.79 -3.96 1.85
C LEU A 171 3.87 -2.51 2.37
N LEU A 172 3.65 -2.28 3.67
CA LEU A 172 3.81 -0.95 4.27
C LEU A 172 5.23 -0.42 4.03
N GLY A 173 6.25 -1.25 4.28
CA GLY A 173 7.64 -0.89 4.06
C GLY A 173 7.96 -0.65 2.58
N ASP A 174 7.47 -1.50 1.70
CA ASP A 174 7.62 -1.38 0.24
C ASP A 174 7.04 -0.07 -0.29
N VAL A 175 5.78 0.21 0.05
CA VAL A 175 5.10 1.43 -0.40
C VAL A 175 5.74 2.68 0.21
N PHE A 176 6.28 2.59 1.43
CA PHE A 176 6.98 3.70 2.06
C PHE A 176 8.24 4.04 1.28
N VAL A 177 9.08 3.04 0.98
CA VAL A 177 10.29 3.22 0.18
C VAL A 177 9.95 3.75 -1.22
N LEU A 178 8.94 3.17 -1.87
CA LEU A 178 8.48 3.57 -3.20
C LEU A 178 8.07 5.05 -3.25
N LEU A 179 7.34 5.53 -2.23
CA LEU A 179 6.77 6.88 -2.20
C LEU A 179 7.60 7.88 -1.39
N LEU A 180 8.74 7.47 -0.83
CA LEU A 180 9.55 8.28 0.09
C LEU A 180 9.88 9.68 -0.46
N PRO A 181 10.33 9.85 -1.72
CA PRO A 181 10.69 11.18 -2.23
C PRO A 181 9.52 12.18 -2.18
N THR A 182 8.29 11.68 -2.39
CA THR A 182 7.07 12.50 -2.35
C THR A 182 6.56 12.68 -0.93
N LEU A 183 6.63 11.64 -0.10
CA LEU A 183 6.24 11.68 1.31
C LEU A 183 7.08 12.69 2.11
N ALA A 184 8.39 12.72 1.89
CA ALA A 184 9.32 13.59 2.60
C ALA A 184 9.05 15.09 2.36
N GLN A 185 8.37 15.44 1.27
CA GLN A 185 7.97 16.81 0.96
C GLN A 185 6.71 17.25 1.73
N ALA A 186 6.00 16.33 2.37
CA ALA A 186 4.78 16.66 3.10
C ALA A 186 5.10 17.36 4.43
N PRO A 187 4.40 18.45 4.79
CA PRO A 187 4.64 19.17 6.05
C PRO A 187 4.37 18.30 7.31
N GLY A 188 3.59 17.22 7.17
CA GLY A 188 3.29 16.26 8.25
C GLY A 188 4.19 15.03 8.27
N PHE A 189 5.28 14.98 7.51
CA PHE A 189 6.09 13.78 7.33
C PHE A 189 6.61 13.19 8.65
N ARG A 190 7.08 14.03 9.58
CA ARG A 190 7.57 13.57 10.89
C ARG A 190 6.50 12.81 11.67
N THR A 191 5.31 13.39 11.79
CA THR A 191 4.17 12.74 12.48
C THR A 191 3.75 11.46 11.77
N PHE A 192 3.76 11.47 10.43
CA PHE A 192 3.50 10.30 9.62
C PHE A 192 4.51 9.17 9.87
N TRP A 193 5.80 9.48 9.90
CA TRP A 193 6.87 8.53 10.16
C TRP A 193 6.75 7.87 11.54
N LEU A 194 6.40 8.64 12.58
CA LEU A 194 6.08 8.06 13.89
C LEU A 194 4.89 7.10 13.83
N GLY A 195 3.92 7.39 12.96
CA GLY A 195 2.80 6.49 12.66
C GLY A 195 3.23 5.17 12.01
N VAL A 196 4.28 5.18 11.18
CA VAL A 196 4.92 3.97 10.62
C VAL A 196 5.59 3.17 11.74
N LEU A 197 6.45 3.81 12.53
CA LEU A 197 7.18 3.16 13.62
C LEU A 197 6.24 2.51 14.64
N ARG A 198 5.18 3.22 15.04
CA ARG A 198 4.17 2.70 15.98
C ARG A 198 3.48 1.44 15.47
N ARG A 199 3.19 1.35 14.17
CA ARG A 199 2.54 0.17 13.59
C ARG A 199 3.50 -1.01 13.49
N MET A 200 4.75 -0.76 13.12
CA MET A 200 5.81 -1.77 13.14
C MET A 200 5.99 -2.36 14.55
N ASP A 201 6.05 -1.50 15.58
CA ASP A 201 6.06 -1.91 17.00
C ASP A 201 4.82 -2.73 17.39
N THR A 202 3.64 -2.29 16.96
CA THR A 202 2.37 -2.95 17.26
C THR A 202 2.31 -4.34 16.61
N CYS A 203 2.86 -4.50 15.41
CA CYS A 203 2.96 -5.80 14.75
C CYS A 203 3.84 -6.77 15.56
N VAL A 204 5.02 -6.34 16.03
CA VAL A 204 5.91 -7.16 16.88
C VAL A 204 5.20 -7.59 18.17
N LYS A 205 4.51 -6.64 18.82
CA LYS A 205 3.75 -6.91 20.05
C LYS A 205 2.57 -7.86 19.80
N CYS A 206 1.94 -7.78 18.64
CA CYS A 206 0.86 -8.68 18.24
C CYS A 206 1.36 -10.13 18.12
N ASP A 207 2.49 -10.35 17.44
CA ASP A 207 3.12 -11.66 17.27
C ASP A 207 3.48 -12.30 18.62
N LEU A 208 4.03 -11.49 19.54
CA LEU A 208 4.30 -11.91 20.92
C LEU A 208 3.02 -12.31 21.68
N ALA A 209 1.96 -11.51 21.56
CA ALA A 209 0.71 -11.73 22.27
C ALA A 209 -0.11 -12.91 21.71
N ALA A 210 0.08 -13.26 20.44
CA ALA A 210 -0.64 -14.34 19.78
C ALA A 210 -0.09 -15.75 20.09
N GLY A 211 0.95 -15.85 20.92
CA GLY A 211 1.54 -17.13 21.35
C GLY A 211 2.86 -17.47 20.67
N GLY A 212 3.47 -16.52 19.94
CA GLY A 212 4.87 -16.61 19.49
C GLY A 212 5.17 -17.78 18.55
N GLY A 213 4.20 -18.20 17.72
CA GLY A 213 4.26 -19.46 16.99
C GLY A 213 5.40 -19.59 15.97
N ALA A 214 5.99 -18.48 15.51
CA ALA A 214 7.09 -18.50 14.56
C ALA A 214 8.04 -17.28 14.58
N GLY A 215 7.80 -16.26 15.41
CA GLY A 215 8.65 -15.06 15.47
C GLY A 215 8.73 -14.27 14.15
N VAL A 216 7.75 -14.48 13.24
CA VAL A 216 7.76 -13.93 11.87
C VAL A 216 7.92 -12.42 11.91
N MET A 217 7.20 -11.77 12.82
CA MET A 217 7.23 -10.32 12.91
C MET A 217 8.50 -9.80 13.60
N GLN A 218 9.07 -10.58 14.52
CA GLN A 218 10.36 -10.27 15.14
C GLN A 218 11.52 -10.29 14.16
N GLU A 219 11.44 -11.07 13.08
CA GLU A 219 12.43 -11.04 12.00
C GLU A 219 12.08 -10.00 10.92
N LEU A 220 10.82 -9.94 10.52
CA LEU A 220 10.34 -9.08 9.44
C LEU A 220 10.48 -7.58 9.77
N VAL A 221 10.05 -7.17 10.96
CA VAL A 221 9.98 -5.75 11.33
C VAL A 221 11.37 -5.10 11.39
N PRO A 222 12.38 -5.68 12.08
CA PRO A 222 13.74 -5.14 12.03
C PRO A 222 14.29 -5.03 10.61
N ARG A 223 14.05 -6.03 9.76
CA ARG A 223 14.47 -6.03 8.34
C ARG A 223 13.83 -4.88 7.57
N MET A 224 12.53 -4.66 7.74
CA MET A 224 11.79 -3.58 7.06
C MET A 224 12.19 -2.20 7.57
N LEU A 225 12.28 -2.02 8.89
CA LEU A 225 12.74 -0.77 9.50
C LEU A 225 14.14 -0.40 9.01
N LYS A 226 15.06 -1.37 8.98
CA LYS A 226 16.40 -1.18 8.44
C LYS A 226 16.37 -0.68 7.00
N ARG A 227 15.60 -1.34 6.13
CA ARG A 227 15.46 -0.92 4.72
C ARG A 227 14.90 0.49 4.58
N MET A 228 13.81 0.81 5.28
CA MET A 228 13.20 2.14 5.22
C MET A 228 14.17 3.24 5.70
N ILE A 229 14.87 3.01 6.81
CA ILE A 229 15.81 3.97 7.38
C ILE A 229 17.04 4.15 6.47
N MET A 230 17.56 3.06 5.90
CA MET A 230 18.65 3.16 4.93
C MET A 230 18.24 3.98 3.71
N GLU A 231 17.02 3.82 3.22
CA GLU A 231 16.50 4.63 2.12
C GLU A 231 16.35 6.11 2.53
N MET A 232 15.81 6.39 3.72
CA MET A 232 15.72 7.76 4.25
C MET A 232 17.10 8.43 4.35
N LYS A 233 18.13 7.69 4.74
CA LYS A 233 19.51 8.19 4.78
C LYS A 233 20.06 8.43 3.38
N ALA A 234 19.87 7.48 2.46
CA ALA A 234 20.34 7.59 1.08
C ALA A 234 19.71 8.77 0.33
N LYS A 235 18.48 9.16 0.69
CA LYS A 235 17.77 10.32 0.14
C LYS A 235 17.97 11.61 0.95
N GLU A 236 18.87 11.60 1.94
CA GLU A 236 19.15 12.73 2.83
C GLU A 236 17.92 13.26 3.60
N VAL A 237 16.90 12.41 3.78
CA VAL A 237 15.69 12.70 4.55
C VAL A 237 15.94 12.52 6.04
N LEU A 238 16.74 11.52 6.42
CA LEU A 238 17.10 11.25 7.82
C LEU A 238 18.59 11.50 8.02
N VAL A 239 18.92 12.70 8.47
CA VAL A 239 20.30 13.13 8.73
C VAL A 239 20.39 13.86 10.07
N PRO A 240 21.50 13.73 10.82
CA PRO A 240 21.70 14.49 12.04
C PRO A 240 21.84 15.97 11.67
N ARG A 241 20.89 16.81 12.09
CA ARG A 241 20.92 18.26 11.90
C ARG A 241 20.54 18.94 13.20
N GLU A 242 21.23 20.03 13.54
CA GLU A 242 20.86 20.85 14.70
C GLU A 242 19.44 21.39 14.52
N GLY A 243 18.55 21.09 15.48
CA GLY A 243 17.15 21.52 15.47
C GLY A 243 16.18 20.60 14.69
N ASP A 244 16.65 19.50 14.08
CA ASP A 244 15.79 18.49 13.47
C ASP A 244 15.61 17.28 14.40
N GLU A 245 14.47 17.23 15.08
CA GLU A 245 14.11 16.15 16.01
C GLU A 245 13.88 14.79 15.30
N LEU A 246 13.76 14.74 13.96
CA LEU A 246 13.45 13.51 13.23
C LEU A 246 14.53 12.45 13.42
N TRP A 247 15.80 12.84 13.43
CA TRP A 247 16.91 11.92 13.68
C TRP A 247 16.83 11.33 15.09
N GLU A 248 16.76 12.19 16.10
CA GLU A 248 16.77 11.81 17.51
C GLU A 248 15.58 10.91 17.86
N ILE A 249 14.38 11.29 17.42
CA ILE A 249 13.17 10.50 17.71
C ILE A 249 13.22 9.14 17.02
N THR A 250 13.76 9.06 15.79
CA THR A 250 13.91 7.79 15.09
C THR A 250 14.92 6.90 15.81
N HIS A 251 16.07 7.45 16.20
CA HIS A 251 17.09 6.74 16.96
C HIS A 251 16.54 6.17 18.28
N ILE A 252 15.78 6.96 19.04
CA ILE A 252 15.15 6.53 20.29
C ILE A 252 14.13 5.42 20.03
N GLN A 253 13.22 5.60 19.07
CA GLN A 253 12.17 4.61 18.81
C GLN A 253 12.74 3.27 18.33
N ILE A 254 13.77 3.27 17.49
CA ILE A 254 14.39 2.04 16.97
C ILE A 254 15.05 1.21 18.08
N GLN A 255 15.63 1.84 19.10
CA GLN A 255 16.16 1.14 20.27
C GLN A 255 15.10 0.25 20.94
N TRP A 256 13.85 0.70 20.98
CA TRP A 256 12.75 -0.02 21.63
C TRP A 256 12.11 -1.08 20.72
N ILE A 257 12.02 -0.79 19.43
CA ILE A 257 11.30 -1.65 18.47
C ILE A 257 12.20 -2.77 17.95
N ALA A 258 13.44 -2.44 17.59
CA ALA A 258 14.35 -3.33 16.90
C ALA A 258 15.81 -3.10 17.37
N PRO A 259 16.12 -3.41 18.64
CA PRO A 259 17.45 -3.16 19.21
C PRO A 259 18.57 -3.82 18.41
N ALA A 260 18.33 -4.99 17.82
CA ALA A 260 19.33 -5.74 17.05
C ALA A 260 19.86 -5.01 15.81
N VAL A 261 19.08 -4.11 15.20
CA VAL A 261 19.50 -3.34 14.01
C VAL A 261 19.93 -1.92 14.37
N LYS A 262 19.84 -1.52 15.64
CA LYS A 262 20.15 -0.16 16.06
C LYS A 262 21.61 0.19 15.77
N ASP A 263 22.54 -0.64 16.23
CA ASP A 263 23.98 -0.34 16.13
C ASP A 263 24.45 -0.29 14.68
N GLU A 264 23.84 -1.10 13.80
CA GLU A 264 24.10 -1.08 12.36
C GLU A 264 23.55 0.19 11.69
N LEU A 265 22.39 0.68 12.14
CA LEU A 265 21.75 1.85 11.60
C LEU A 265 22.34 3.14 12.17
N PHE A 266 22.72 3.17 13.42
CA PHE A 266 23.17 4.34 14.17
C PHE A 266 24.46 3.98 14.89
N PRO A 267 25.58 3.83 14.16
CA PRO A 267 26.86 3.61 14.81
C PRO A 267 27.13 4.78 15.75
N ASP A 268 27.51 4.47 16.98
CA ASP A 268 27.99 5.49 17.91
C ASP A 268 29.12 6.24 17.22
N CYS A 269 28.99 7.55 17.05
CA CYS A 269 30.12 8.41 16.68
C CYS A 269 31.13 8.42 17.84
N LEU A 270 31.86 7.32 18.00
CA LEU A 270 33.07 7.21 18.80
C LEU A 270 34.24 6.98 17.85
N SER A 271 34.57 8.00 17.06
CA SER A 271 35.94 8.36 16.62
C SER A 271 35.91 9.32 15.43
N SER A 272 35.94 10.63 15.70
CA SER A 272 36.84 11.62 15.08
C SER A 272 36.60 12.98 15.71
#